data_AF-A0A8K0RUJ5-F1
#
_entry.id   AF-A0A8K0RUJ5-F1
#
_cell.length_a   1.000
_cell.length_b   1.000
_cell.length_c   1.000
_cell.angle_alpha   90.00
_cell.angle_beta   90.00
_cell.angle_gamma   90.00
#
_symmetry.space_group_name_H-M   'P 1'
#
loop_
_entity.id
_entity.type
_entity.pdbx_description
1 polymer ?
#
loop_
_entity_poly.entity_id
_entity_poly.type
_entity_poly.pdbx_seq_one_letter_code
_entity_poly.pdbx_strand_id
1 'polypeptide(L)'
;MHFTSTLSVLATALSLAVGTSAWAQSGDGTWVANNEWHYLYRTGWTAHQSCTWMNTEDPREEGTACAYWTNGQGGTFNGRK
;
A
#
# COMPACT_ATOMS: atom_id res chain seq x y z
N MET A 1 0.87 5.44 26.25
CA MET A 1 1.55 5.70 24.96
C MET A 1 0.48 5.68 23.88
N HIS A 2 0.14 6.84 23.31
CA HIS A 2 -0.82 6.98 22.22
C HIS A 2 -0.17 6.49 20.92
N PHE A 3 -0.19 5.18 20.66
CA PHE A 3 0.20 4.62 19.36
C PHE A 3 -0.99 4.42 18.41
N THR A 4 -2.21 4.69 18.89
CA THR A 4 -3.43 4.50 18.10
C THR A 4 -3.66 5.63 17.08
N SER A 5 -3.16 6.84 17.34
CA SER A 5 -3.51 8.00 16.51
C SER A 5 -2.85 8.02 15.12
N THR A 6 -1.62 7.55 14.97
CA THR A 6 -0.91 7.60 13.67
C THR A 6 -1.42 6.53 12.70
N LEU A 7 -1.61 5.30 13.18
CA LEU A 7 -2.18 4.19 12.40
C LEU A 7 -3.62 4.48 11.96
N SER A 8 -4.44 5.06 12.85
CA SER A 8 -5.79 5.47 12.48
C SER A 8 -5.79 6.59 11.44
N VAL A 9 -4.94 7.62 11.58
CA VAL A 9 -4.84 8.71 10.58
C VAL A 9 -4.36 8.19 9.22
N LEU A 10 -3.42 7.24 9.21
CA LEU A 10 -2.95 6.55 8.00
C LEU A 10 -4.12 5.85 7.31
N ALA A 11 -4.87 5.03 8.05
CA ALA A 11 -6.01 4.30 7.50
C ALA A 11 -7.08 5.24 6.91
N THR A 12 -7.41 6.35 7.59
CA THR A 12 -8.40 7.31 7.08
C THR A 12 -7.93 7.97 5.78
N ALA A 13 -6.67 8.40 5.72
CA ALA A 13 -6.10 9.06 4.54
C ALA A 13 -6.05 8.13 3.32
N LEU A 14 -5.69 6.86 3.51
CA LEU A 14 -5.71 5.87 2.42
C LEU A 14 -7.13 5.44 2.03
N SER A 15 -8.06 5.36 2.99
CA SER A 15 -9.48 5.05 2.71
C SER A 15 -10.17 6.14 1.89
N LEU A 16 -9.74 7.40 2.02
CA LEU A 16 -10.21 8.53 1.21
C LEU A 16 -9.65 8.49 -0.23
N ALA A 17 -8.59 7.71 -0.47
CA ALA A 17 -7.88 7.63 -1.73
C ALA A 17 -8.22 6.36 -2.54
N VAL A 18 -9.40 5.78 -2.29
CA VAL A 18 -9.94 4.65 -3.05
C VAL A 18 -9.95 4.94 -4.56
N GLY A 19 -9.41 4.02 -5.36
CA GLY A 19 -9.28 4.21 -6.81
C GLY A 19 -7.95 4.83 -7.23
N THR A 20 -7.04 5.10 -6.29
CA THR A 20 -5.76 5.77 -6.57
C THR A 20 -4.61 5.01 -5.96
N SER A 21 -3.44 5.11 -6.60
CA SER A 21 -2.20 4.54 -6.09
C SER A 21 -1.65 5.35 -4.92
N ALA A 22 -2.36 5.42 -3.79
CA ALA A 22 -1.96 6.17 -2.61
C ALA A 22 -0.98 5.40 -1.71
N TRP A 23 0.07 6.08 -1.26
CA TRP A 23 1.04 5.58 -0.29
C TRP A 23 1.14 6.54 0.88
N ALA A 24 1.37 6.00 2.08
CA ALA A 24 1.60 6.80 3.26
C ALA A 24 2.77 6.26 4.08
N GLN A 25 3.48 7.17 4.74
CA GLN A 25 4.57 6.81 5.63
C GLN A 25 4.06 6.76 7.07
N SER A 26 4.25 5.61 7.71
CA SER A 26 4.01 5.46 9.14
C SER A 26 5.08 6.23 9.94
N GLY A 27 4.77 6.54 11.21
CA GLY A 27 5.64 7.35 12.07
C GLY A 27 7.00 6.69 12.42
N ASP A 28 7.15 5.39 12.15
CA ASP A 28 8.40 4.63 12.23
C ASP A 28 9.24 4.71 10.93
N GLY A 29 8.76 5.42 9.92
CA GLY A 29 9.40 5.55 8.61
C GLY A 29 8.99 4.49 7.59
N THR A 30 8.18 3.49 7.98
CA THR A 30 7.72 2.42 7.11
C THR A 30 6.70 2.95 6.09
N TRP A 31 6.88 2.63 4.81
CA TRP A 31 5.91 2.96 3.76
C TRP A 31 4.85 1.89 3.60
N VAL A 32 3.60 2.33 3.58
CA VAL A 32 2.41 1.48 3.53
C VAL A 32 1.49 1.95 2.39
N ALA A 33 1.15 1.03 1.50
CA ALA A 33 0.25 1.27 0.39
C ALA A 33 -1.23 1.08 0.78
N ASN A 34 -2.15 1.56 -0.06
CA ASN A 34 -3.56 1.25 0.08
C ASN A 34 -3.80 -0.25 -0.17
N ASN A 35 -4.90 -0.78 0.38
CA ASN A 35 -5.36 -2.13 0.04
C ASN A 35 -6.05 -2.12 -1.33
N GLU A 36 -5.31 -1.79 -2.37
CA GLU A 36 -5.83 -1.69 -3.72
C GLU A 36 -5.16 -2.72 -4.64
N TRP A 37 -5.95 -3.34 -5.51
CA TRP A 37 -5.47 -4.28 -6.51
C TRP A 37 -5.42 -3.57 -7.86
N HIS A 38 -4.24 -3.49 -8.45
CA HIS A 38 -4.04 -2.94 -9.79
C HIS A 38 -3.81 -4.07 -10.79
N TYR A 39 -4.46 -3.99 -11.94
CA TYR A 39 -4.08 -4.78 -13.10
C TYR A 39 -2.88 -4.12 -13.77
N LEU A 40 -1.71 -4.78 -13.69
CA LEU A 40 -0.48 -4.22 -14.21
C LEU A 40 -0.38 -4.48 -15.70
N TYR A 41 -0.84 -3.53 -16.52
CA TYR A 41 -0.92 -3.68 -17.98
C TYR A 41 0.44 -4.01 -18.65
N ARG A 42 1.55 -3.57 -18.04
CA ARG A 42 2.91 -3.87 -18.52
C ARG A 42 3.30 -5.34 -18.35
N THR A 43 2.76 -6.03 -17.35
CA THR A 43 3.14 -7.41 -17.04
C THR A 43 2.00 -8.41 -17.22
N GLY A 44 0.76 -7.95 -17.33
CA GLY A 44 -0.42 -8.76 -17.65
C GLY A 44 -1.05 -9.49 -16.47
N TRP A 45 -0.67 -9.18 -15.22
CA TRP A 45 -1.20 -9.80 -14.01
C TRP A 45 -1.65 -8.75 -12.98
N THR A 46 -2.54 -9.16 -12.05
CA THR A 46 -3.09 -8.29 -11.01
C THR A 46 -2.24 -8.39 -9.75
N ALA A 47 -1.78 -7.26 -9.22
CA ALA A 47 -0.98 -7.20 -8.00
C ALA A 47 -1.62 -6.28 -6.97
N HIS A 48 -1.35 -6.51 -5.69
CA HIS A 48 -1.53 -5.44 -4.70
C HIS A 48 -0.69 -4.23 -5.08
N GLN A 49 -1.20 -3.02 -4.82
CA GLN A 49 -0.48 -1.76 -4.99
C GLN A 49 0.84 -1.74 -4.21
N SER A 50 0.92 -2.43 -3.08
CA SER A 50 2.18 -2.60 -2.35
C SER A 50 3.28 -3.30 -3.15
N CYS A 51 2.94 -3.99 -4.24
CA CYS A 51 3.89 -4.61 -5.17
C CYS A 51 4.30 -3.69 -6.34
N THR A 52 3.80 -2.46 -6.40
CA THR A 52 4.24 -1.45 -7.37
C THR A 52 5.24 -0.47 -6.73
N TRP A 53 5.83 0.39 -7.57
CA TRP A 53 6.56 1.55 -7.08
C TRP A 53 5.60 2.60 -6.50
N MET A 54 6.15 3.44 -5.61
CA MET A 54 5.36 4.38 -4.86
C MET A 54 4.64 5.37 -5.77
N ASN A 55 3.32 5.49 -5.60
CA ASN A 55 2.44 6.31 -6.43
C ASN A 55 2.50 6.02 -7.94
N THR A 56 2.86 4.78 -8.32
CA THR A 56 2.80 4.32 -9.70
C THR A 56 2.10 2.98 -9.83
N GLU A 57 1.73 2.64 -11.06
CA GLU A 57 1.26 1.30 -11.46
C GLU A 57 2.40 0.49 -12.09
N ASP A 58 3.66 0.88 -11.86
CA ASP A 58 4.80 0.15 -12.37
C ASP A 58 5.15 -0.98 -11.39
N PRO A 59 5.16 -2.25 -11.84
CA PRO A 59 5.53 -3.38 -10.99
C PRO A 59 6.93 -3.22 -10.44
N ARG A 60 7.11 -3.65 -9.19
CA ARG A 60 8.44 -4.01 -8.69
C ARG A 60 8.94 -5.24 -9.42
N GLU A 61 10.24 -5.25 -9.71
CA GLU A 61 10.93 -6.34 -10.38
C GLU A 61 10.58 -7.71 -9.76
N GLU A 62 10.60 -8.73 -10.61
CA GLU A 62 10.40 -10.11 -10.19
C GLU A 62 11.45 -10.50 -9.14
N GLY A 63 11.05 -11.20 -8.08
CA GLY A 63 11.93 -11.51 -6.95
C GLY A 63 12.10 -10.39 -5.90
N THR A 64 11.66 -9.17 -6.17
CA THR A 64 11.62 -8.10 -5.16
C THR A 64 10.43 -8.28 -4.23
N ALA A 65 10.66 -8.24 -2.92
CA ALA A 65 9.61 -8.26 -1.90
C ALA A 65 8.67 -7.06 -2.09
N CYS A 66 7.36 -7.30 -2.00
CA CYS A 66 6.39 -6.23 -1.99
C CYS A 66 6.48 -5.43 -0.68
N ALA A 67 6.10 -4.17 -0.74
CA ALA A 67 5.92 -3.36 0.45
C ALA A 67 4.73 -3.86 1.29
N TYR A 68 4.44 -3.15 2.37
CA TYR A 68 3.25 -3.38 3.17
C TYR A 68 2.05 -2.61 2.62
N TRP A 69 0.85 -3.11 2.89
CA TRP A 69 -0.41 -2.40 2.68
C TRP A 69 -1.21 -2.34 3.99
N THR A 70 -2.07 -1.34 4.14
CA THR A 70 -2.98 -1.25 5.31
C THR A 70 -4.42 -1.51 4.91
N ASN A 71 -5.17 -2.19 5.77
CA ASN A 71 -6.62 -2.19 5.66
C ASN A 71 -7.20 -0.88 6.23
N GLY A 72 -8.46 -0.58 5.92
CA GLY A 72 -9.18 0.58 6.48
C GLY A 72 -9.39 0.55 8.00
N GLN A 73 -8.94 -0.50 8.68
CA GLN A 73 -8.96 -0.67 10.13
C GLN A 73 -7.56 -0.44 10.75
N GLY A 74 -6.56 -0.05 9.96
CA GLY A 74 -5.18 0.21 10.41
C GLY A 74 -4.31 -1.03 10.58
N GLY A 75 -4.76 -2.20 10.15
CA GLY A 75 -3.97 -3.42 10.11
C GLY A 75 -3.01 -3.41 8.93
N THR A 76 -1.72 -3.65 9.18
CA THR A 76 -0.67 -3.72 8.15
C THR A 76 -0.39 -5.16 7.73
N PHE A 77 -0.30 -5.41 6.43
CA PHE A 77 -0.12 -6.73 5.85
C PHE A 77 0.88 -6.70 4.69
N ASN A 78 1.46 -7.86 4.35
CA ASN A 78 2.37 -7.97 3.22
C ASN A 78 1.64 -7.90 1.87
N GLY A 79 2.21 -7.16 0.92
CA GLY A 79 1.78 -7.16 -0.47
C GLY A 79 1.87 -8.53 -1.12
N ARG A 80 0.95 -8.79 -2.06
CA ARG A 80 0.90 -10.05 -2.81
C ARG A 80 0.78 -9.77 -4.29
N LYS A 81 1.47 -10.62 -5.05
CA LYS A 81 1.51 -10.64 -6.50
C LYS A 81 0.61 -11.76 -7.01
#